data_AF-A0A7X0M9D7-F1
#
_entry.id   AF-A0A7X0M9D7-F1
#
_cell.length_a   1.000
_cell.length_b   1.000
_cell.length_c   1.000
_cell.angle_alpha   90.00
_cell.angle_beta   90.00
_cell.angle_gamma   90.00
#
_symmetry.space_group_name_H-M   'P 1'
#
loop_
_entity.id
_entity.type
_entity.pdbx_description
1 polymer ?
#
loop_
_entity_poly.entity_id
_entity_poly.type
_entity_poly.pdbx_seq_one_letter_code
_entity_poly.pdbx_strand_id
1 'polypeptide(L)'
;MRVTPGGFATVAEPALRVEGGVLVAGDSRTELDGRTLRELGEATGEGAWKPEGVYHDGSGASPDDAVRVDAEAAGVLAEALRRGDAALREFASGVTPVLWPEHFDLGITVDEVNYGVSLGDGYLGEPYAYVGPWQARDGEFWNAPFGAARPLSQVEDLRGFFEEGRRLAAG
;
A
#
# COMPACT_ATOMS: atom_id res chain seq x y z
N MET A 1 3.69 -7.24 -3.23
CA MET A 1 2.38 -7.26 -3.93
C MET A 1 2.37 -6.18 -5.01
N ARG A 2 1.30 -6.07 -5.80
CA ARG A 2 1.10 -5.02 -6.81
C ARG A 2 -0.31 -4.47 -6.78
N VAL A 3 -0.47 -3.24 -7.25
CA VAL A 3 -1.79 -2.64 -7.48
C VAL A 3 -2.44 -3.25 -8.72
N THR A 4 -3.74 -3.48 -8.65
CA THR A 4 -4.60 -3.93 -9.76
C THR A 4 -5.87 -3.10 -9.80
N PRO A 5 -6.63 -3.07 -10.91
CA PRO A 5 -7.92 -2.39 -10.95
C PRO A 5 -8.81 -2.85 -9.79
N GLY A 6 -9.29 -1.90 -8.97
CA GLY A 6 -10.17 -2.19 -7.84
C GLY A 6 -9.49 -2.75 -6.58
N GLY A 7 -8.15 -2.88 -6.54
CA GLY A 7 -7.46 -3.34 -5.34
C GLY A 7 -6.00 -3.73 -5.58
N PHE A 8 -5.63 -4.95 -5.18
CA PHE A 8 -4.25 -5.41 -5.20
C PHE A 8 -4.15 -6.92 -5.39
N ALA A 9 -2.97 -7.38 -5.81
CA ALA A 9 -2.72 -8.78 -6.09
C ALA A 9 -1.31 -9.20 -5.67
N THR A 10 -1.13 -10.52 -5.54
CA THR A 10 0.21 -11.12 -5.47
C THR A 10 0.97 -10.89 -6.78
N VAL A 11 2.30 -10.96 -6.68
CA VAL A 11 3.22 -10.85 -7.83
C VAL A 11 3.74 -12.20 -8.30
N ALA A 12 3.55 -13.23 -7.47
CA ALA A 12 3.95 -14.61 -7.69
C ALA A 12 2.84 -15.53 -7.18
N GLU A 13 2.98 -16.83 -7.43
CA GLU A 13 2.05 -17.82 -6.88
C GLU A 13 2.03 -17.81 -5.34
N PRO A 14 0.87 -18.03 -4.72
CA PRO A 14 -0.45 -18.24 -5.36
C PRO A 14 -1.00 -16.95 -6.00
N ALA A 15 -1.59 -17.07 -7.19
CA ALA A 15 -2.20 -15.95 -7.92
C ALA A 15 -3.52 -15.49 -7.28
N LEU A 16 -3.40 -14.69 -6.21
CA LEU A 16 -4.52 -14.14 -5.45
C LEU A 16 -4.67 -12.63 -5.71
N ARG A 17 -5.91 -12.16 -5.69
CA ARG A 17 -6.22 -10.73 -5.74
C ARG A 17 -7.40 -10.36 -4.86
N VAL A 18 -7.40 -9.13 -4.37
CA VAL A 18 -8.53 -8.48 -3.74
C VAL A 18 -9.08 -7.42 -4.69
N GLU A 19 -10.37 -7.50 -4.98
CA GLU A 19 -11.13 -6.55 -5.78
C GLU A 19 -12.28 -5.99 -4.93
N GLY A 20 -12.13 -4.78 -4.40
CA GLY A 20 -13.05 -4.23 -3.42
C GLY A 20 -13.16 -5.14 -2.19
N GLY A 21 -14.35 -5.67 -1.94
CA GLY A 21 -14.63 -6.61 -0.85
C GLY A 21 -14.48 -8.08 -1.21
N VAL A 22 -13.90 -8.43 -2.35
CA VAL A 22 -13.87 -9.82 -2.86
C VAL A 22 -12.44 -10.34 -2.98
N LEU A 23 -12.18 -11.52 -2.39
CA LEU A 23 -10.99 -12.32 -2.64
C LEU A 23 -11.20 -13.19 -3.88
N VAL A 24 -10.26 -13.15 -4.82
CA VAL A 24 -10.32 -13.94 -6.05
C VAL A 24 -9.09 -14.82 -6.18
N ALA A 25 -9.33 -16.10 -6.46
CA ALA A 25 -8.32 -17.14 -6.67
C ALA A 25 -8.72 -18.00 -7.90
N GLY A 26 -8.06 -17.77 -9.04
CA GLY A 26 -8.51 -18.35 -10.31
C GLY A 26 -9.95 -17.92 -10.65
N ASP A 27 -10.84 -18.89 -10.84
CA ASP A 27 -12.27 -18.68 -11.10
C ASP A 27 -13.10 -18.51 -9.81
N SER A 28 -12.53 -18.79 -8.64
CA SER A 28 -13.21 -18.68 -7.35
C SER A 28 -13.27 -17.22 -6.89
N ARG A 29 -14.45 -16.78 -6.46
CA ARG A 29 -14.71 -15.46 -5.89
C ARG A 29 -15.39 -15.61 -4.53
N THR A 30 -14.79 -15.02 -3.50
CA THR A 30 -15.25 -15.13 -2.11
C THR A 30 -15.37 -13.74 -1.50
N GLU A 31 -16.55 -13.39 -1.01
CA GLU A 31 -16.75 -12.16 -0.23
C GLU A 31 -15.87 -12.19 1.03
N LEU A 32 -15.18 -11.08 1.30
CA LEU A 32 -14.36 -10.89 2.49
C LEU A 32 -15.22 -10.62 3.72
N ASP A 33 -16.23 -9.75 3.60
CA ASP A 33 -17.02 -9.30 4.75
C ASP A 33 -17.78 -10.45 5.40
N GLY A 34 -17.63 -10.57 6.71
CA GLY A 34 -18.27 -11.60 7.51
C GLY A 34 -17.61 -12.98 7.47
N ARG A 35 -16.53 -13.17 6.70
CA ARG A 35 -15.71 -14.39 6.71
C ARG A 35 -14.58 -14.29 7.71
N THR A 36 -14.22 -15.41 8.32
CA THR A 36 -12.98 -15.52 9.09
C THR A 36 -11.78 -15.63 8.16
N LEU A 37 -10.60 -15.22 8.63
CA LEU A 37 -9.35 -15.43 7.89
C LEU A 37 -9.11 -16.91 7.55
N ARG A 38 -9.50 -17.82 8.45
CA ARG A 38 -9.47 -19.28 8.24
C ARG A 38 -10.33 -19.71 7.05
N GLU A 39 -11.59 -19.29 6.99
CA GLU A 39 -12.48 -19.62 5.87
C GLU A 39 -11.94 -19.10 4.54
N LEU A 40 -11.33 -17.91 4.54
CA LEU A 40 -10.70 -17.33 3.34
C LEU A 40 -9.49 -18.15 2.89
N GLY A 41 -8.64 -18.55 3.84
CA GLY A 41 -7.49 -19.41 3.56
C GLY A 41 -7.88 -20.80 3.07
N GLU A 42 -8.96 -21.39 3.60
CA GLU A 42 -9.52 -22.66 3.11
C GLU A 42 -10.10 -22.51 1.71
N ALA A 43 -10.78 -21.40 1.41
CA ALA A 43 -11.36 -21.13 0.09
C ALA A 43 -10.30 -20.97 -1.01
N THR A 44 -9.08 -20.55 -0.65
CA THR A 44 -7.95 -20.45 -1.59
C THR A 44 -7.05 -21.69 -1.60
N GLY A 45 -7.17 -22.58 -0.61
CA GLY A 45 -6.27 -23.71 -0.41
C GLY A 45 -4.93 -23.35 0.25
N GLU A 46 -4.73 -22.09 0.65
CA GLU A 46 -3.47 -21.57 1.22
C GLU A 46 -3.43 -21.64 2.76
N GLY A 47 -4.60 -21.80 3.39
CA GLY A 47 -4.75 -21.67 4.83
C GLY A 47 -4.56 -20.23 5.34
N ALA A 48 -4.64 -20.06 6.65
CA ALA A 48 -4.48 -18.76 7.31
C ALA A 48 -3.37 -18.85 8.36
N TRP A 49 -2.21 -18.28 8.04
CA TRP A 49 -1.03 -18.32 8.88
C TRP A 49 -0.34 -16.95 8.91
N LYS A 50 0.34 -16.67 10.02
CA LYS A 50 1.17 -15.48 10.19
C LYS A 50 2.62 -15.84 9.80
N PRO A 51 3.32 -15.01 9.03
CA PRO A 51 4.77 -15.16 8.85
C PRO A 51 5.49 -15.07 10.21
N GLU A 52 6.08 -16.18 10.66
CA GLU A 52 6.80 -16.23 11.94
C GLU A 52 8.19 -15.60 11.83
N GLY A 53 8.52 -14.70 12.76
CA GLY A 53 9.87 -14.14 12.89
C GLY A 53 10.30 -13.14 11.81
N VAL A 54 9.41 -12.77 10.89
CA VAL A 54 9.72 -11.83 9.80
C VAL A 54 9.30 -10.40 10.14
N TYR A 55 8.10 -10.22 10.72
CA TYR A 55 7.51 -8.90 10.99
C TYR A 55 7.03 -8.77 12.43
N HIS A 56 7.43 -7.69 13.09
CA HIS A 56 7.01 -7.37 14.46
C HIS A 56 5.68 -6.62 14.48
N ASP A 57 5.44 -5.77 13.49
CA ASP A 57 4.20 -5.02 13.32
C ASP A 57 3.30 -5.73 12.30
N GLY A 58 2.06 -6.02 12.70
CA GLY A 58 1.04 -6.63 11.85
C GLY A 58 -0.34 -6.39 12.46
N SER A 59 -1.39 -6.83 11.77
CA SER A 59 -2.77 -6.56 12.17
C SER A 59 -3.16 -7.10 13.56
N GLY A 60 -2.40 -8.05 14.11
CA GLY A 60 -2.74 -8.76 15.34
C GLY A 60 -3.89 -9.74 15.18
N ALA A 61 -4.40 -9.93 13.96
CA ALA A 61 -5.53 -10.79 13.68
C ALA A 61 -5.20 -12.28 13.87
N SER A 62 -6.14 -12.99 14.47
CA SER A 62 -6.19 -14.44 14.59
C SER A 62 -6.89 -15.05 13.37
N PRO A 63 -6.58 -16.30 12.96
CA PRO A 63 -7.32 -17.01 11.92
C PRO A 63 -8.85 -17.02 12.13
N ASP A 64 -9.32 -16.96 13.37
CA ASP A 64 -10.75 -17.00 13.70
C ASP A 64 -11.41 -15.62 13.74
N ASP A 65 -10.66 -14.54 13.51
CA ASP A 65 -11.21 -13.19 13.44
C ASP A 65 -11.98 -13.00 12.13
N ALA A 66 -13.20 -12.47 12.26
CA ALA A 66 -14.03 -12.13 11.12
C ALA A 66 -13.52 -10.84 10.47
N VAL A 67 -13.27 -10.90 9.16
CA VAL A 67 -12.97 -9.74 8.33
C VAL A 67 -14.23 -8.89 8.20
N ARG A 68 -14.05 -7.59 8.40
CA ARG A 68 -15.09 -6.59 8.15
C ARG A 68 -14.62 -5.66 7.05
N VAL A 69 -15.44 -5.53 6.00
CA VAL A 69 -15.14 -4.63 4.89
C VAL A 69 -16.23 -3.58 4.79
N ASP A 70 -15.85 -2.34 5.06
CA ASP A 70 -16.62 -1.19 4.64
C ASP A 70 -16.35 -0.92 3.15
N ALA A 71 -17.40 -1.00 2.33
CA ALA A 71 -17.26 -0.88 0.88
C ALA A 71 -16.84 0.52 0.42
N GLU A 72 -17.23 1.57 1.14
CA GLU A 72 -16.87 2.94 0.82
C GLU A 72 -15.39 3.18 1.14
N ALA A 73 -14.95 2.78 2.33
CA ALA A 73 -13.55 2.86 2.73
C ALA A 73 -12.65 2.03 1.80
N ALA A 74 -13.06 0.81 1.44
CA ALA A 74 -12.32 -0.02 0.48
C ALA A 74 -12.18 0.69 -0.88
N GLY A 75 -13.23 1.40 -1.34
CA GLY A 75 -13.18 2.21 -2.54
C GLY A 75 -12.18 3.37 -2.44
N VAL A 76 -12.17 4.10 -1.32
CA VAL A 76 -11.20 5.18 -1.05
C VAL A 76 -9.76 4.66 -1.08
N LEU A 77 -9.51 3.52 -0.43
CA LEU A 77 -8.19 2.89 -0.38
C LEU A 77 -7.74 2.39 -1.75
N ALA A 78 -8.63 1.76 -2.53
CA ALA A 78 -8.32 1.31 -3.88
C ALA A 78 -8.01 2.49 -4.82
N GLU A 79 -8.73 3.61 -4.68
CA GLU A 79 -8.46 4.83 -5.45
C GLU A 79 -7.12 5.46 -5.05
N ALA A 80 -6.77 5.48 -3.76
CA ALA A 80 -5.46 5.93 -3.29
C ALA A 80 -4.32 5.12 -3.93
N LEU A 81 -4.42 3.78 -3.93
CA LEU A 81 -3.46 2.90 -4.59
C LEU A 81 -3.38 3.15 -6.10
N ARG A 82 -4.53 3.32 -6.76
CA ARG A 82 -4.60 3.58 -8.21
C ARG A 82 -3.92 4.90 -8.58
N ARG A 83 -4.19 5.97 -7.83
CA ARG A 83 -3.57 7.30 -8.03
C ARG A 83 -2.06 7.22 -7.78
N GLY A 84 -1.63 6.55 -6.71
CA GLY A 84 -0.22 6.33 -6.40
C GLY A 84 0.52 5.55 -7.48
N ASP A 85 -0.02 4.41 -7.93
CA ASP A 85 0.62 3.56 -8.95
C ASP A 85 0.79 4.31 -10.28
N ALA A 86 -0.25 5.04 -10.70
CA ALA A 86 -0.17 5.87 -11.90
C ALA A 86 0.91 6.95 -11.78
N ALA A 87 0.94 7.70 -10.68
CA ALA A 87 1.90 8.77 -10.47
C ALA A 87 3.35 8.26 -10.39
N LEU A 88 3.60 7.13 -9.71
CA LEU A 88 4.92 6.53 -9.60
C LEU A 88 5.44 6.03 -10.96
N ARG A 89 4.58 5.39 -11.75
CA ARG A 89 4.94 4.95 -13.12
C ARG A 89 5.26 6.10 -14.06
N GLU A 90 4.56 7.22 -13.91
CA GLU A 90 4.84 8.42 -14.69
C GLU A 90 6.13 9.11 -14.23
N PHE A 91 6.33 9.21 -12.91
CA PHE A 91 7.51 9.82 -12.30
C PHE A 91 8.82 9.06 -12.61
N ALA A 92 8.79 7.73 -12.57
CA ALA A 92 9.94 6.86 -12.75
C ALA A 92 9.59 5.61 -13.56
N SER A 93 9.36 5.80 -14.87
CA SER A 93 8.89 4.75 -15.78
C SER A 93 9.76 3.49 -15.90
N GLY A 94 11.04 3.58 -15.51
CA GLY A 94 11.96 2.44 -15.46
C GLY A 94 11.90 1.60 -14.19
N VAL A 95 11.13 2.04 -13.17
CA VAL A 95 11.07 1.39 -11.86
C VAL A 95 9.66 0.86 -11.62
N THR A 96 9.55 -0.42 -11.26
CA THR A 96 8.25 -1.04 -11.00
C THR A 96 7.81 -0.76 -9.56
N PRO A 97 6.64 -0.14 -9.34
CA PRO A 97 6.08 0.03 -8.00
C PRO A 97 5.79 -1.32 -7.32
N VAL A 98 6.10 -1.39 -6.02
CA VAL A 98 5.83 -2.54 -5.17
C VAL A 98 4.90 -2.10 -4.04
N LEU A 99 3.84 -2.87 -3.83
CA LEU A 99 3.02 -2.76 -2.62
C LEU A 99 3.62 -3.67 -1.55
N TRP A 100 4.19 -3.09 -0.51
CA TRP A 100 4.90 -3.77 0.57
C TRP A 100 3.90 -4.35 1.59
N PRO A 101 3.83 -5.67 1.79
CA PRO A 101 2.83 -6.30 2.66
C PRO A 101 2.94 -5.91 4.15
N GLU A 102 4.12 -5.48 4.59
CA GLU A 102 4.41 -5.18 6.00
C GLU A 102 3.67 -3.93 6.49
N HIS A 103 3.79 -2.85 5.73
CA HIS A 103 3.20 -1.54 6.03
C HIS A 103 2.01 -1.23 5.14
N PHE A 104 1.80 -2.06 4.11
CA PHE A 104 0.80 -1.84 3.07
C PHE A 104 0.99 -0.54 2.29
N ASP A 105 2.26 -0.15 2.14
CA ASP A 105 2.69 1.03 1.39
C ASP A 105 3.03 0.66 -0.05
N LEU A 106 2.53 1.47 -0.98
CA LEU A 106 2.95 1.42 -2.38
C LEU A 106 4.17 2.33 -2.55
N GLY A 107 5.28 1.81 -3.07
CA GLY A 107 6.44 2.65 -3.28
C GLY A 107 7.46 2.14 -4.30
N ILE A 108 8.43 3.02 -4.57
CA ILE A 108 9.67 2.77 -5.32
C ILE A 108 10.83 3.44 -4.58
N THR A 109 12.04 3.02 -4.92
CA THR A 109 13.28 3.71 -4.50
C THR A 109 14.05 4.16 -5.73
N VAL A 110 14.45 5.44 -5.74
CA VAL A 110 15.29 6.05 -6.79
C VAL A 110 16.35 6.90 -6.09
N ASP A 111 17.62 6.69 -6.42
CA ASP A 111 18.75 7.48 -5.89
C ASP A 111 18.74 7.64 -4.36
N GLU A 112 18.54 6.53 -3.63
CA GLU A 112 18.45 6.50 -2.15
C GLU A 112 17.31 7.34 -1.57
N VAL A 113 16.24 7.54 -2.34
CA VAL A 113 15.01 8.19 -1.90
C VAL A 113 13.82 7.28 -2.17
N ASN A 114 13.01 7.06 -1.15
CA ASN A 114 11.77 6.31 -1.24
C ASN A 114 10.63 7.25 -1.62
N TYR A 115 9.81 6.86 -2.58
CA TYR A 115 8.62 7.60 -3.03
C TYR A 115 7.43 6.68 -2.98
N GLY A 116 6.30 7.16 -2.47
CA GLY A 116 5.15 6.30 -2.38
C GLY A 116 3.90 6.91 -1.81
N VAL A 117 2.94 6.03 -1.59
CA VAL A 117 1.66 6.29 -0.97
C VAL A 117 1.44 5.23 0.11
N SER A 118 1.14 5.69 1.32
CA SER A 118 0.64 4.86 2.41
C SER A 118 -0.88 4.96 2.49
N LEU A 119 -1.53 3.88 2.92
CA LEU A 119 -2.97 3.88 3.19
C LEU A 119 -3.33 4.41 4.58
N GLY A 120 -2.31 4.73 5.36
CA GLY A 120 -2.43 5.25 6.72
C GLY A 120 -1.80 4.29 7.73
N ASP A 121 -1.23 4.87 8.77
CA ASP A 121 -0.48 4.18 9.82
C ASP A 121 -0.50 5.00 11.14
N GLY A 122 0.41 4.69 12.06
CA GLY A 122 0.54 5.41 13.32
C GLY A 122 1.06 6.85 13.20
N TYR A 123 1.61 7.25 12.05
CA TYR A 123 2.05 8.62 11.78
C TYR A 123 0.89 9.47 11.22
N LEU A 124 0.18 8.96 10.21
CA LEU A 124 -1.03 9.59 9.66
C LEU A 124 -2.13 8.54 9.42
N GLY A 125 -3.28 8.70 10.07
CA GLY A 125 -4.40 7.75 10.01
C GLY A 125 -5.29 7.86 8.75
N GLU A 126 -4.82 8.51 7.69
CA GLU A 126 -5.50 8.65 6.40
C GLU A 126 -4.50 8.43 5.26
N PRO A 127 -4.94 8.09 4.04
CA PRO A 127 -4.01 7.91 2.93
C PRO A 127 -3.15 9.14 2.66
N TYR A 128 -1.83 8.96 2.55
CA TYR A 128 -0.87 10.05 2.37
C TYR A 128 0.24 9.67 1.38
N ALA A 129 0.75 10.66 0.65
CA ALA A 129 1.95 10.51 -0.17
C ALA A 129 3.19 10.83 0.65
N TYR A 130 4.30 10.15 0.38
CA TYR A 130 5.57 10.39 1.06
C TYR A 130 6.77 10.50 0.11
N VAL A 131 7.78 11.23 0.58
CA VAL A 131 9.14 11.24 0.04
C VAL A 131 10.11 11.05 1.20
N GLY A 132 10.85 9.94 1.21
CA GLY A 132 11.73 9.55 2.30
C GLY A 132 13.16 9.32 1.86
N PRO A 133 14.05 10.33 1.91
CA PRO A 133 15.48 10.14 1.65
C PRO A 133 16.11 9.29 2.75
N TRP A 134 17.06 8.41 2.40
CA TRP A 134 17.76 7.56 3.37
C TRP A 134 18.58 8.39 4.38
N GLN A 135 18.99 9.58 3.99
CA GLN A 135 19.60 10.57 4.85
C GLN A 135 18.57 11.65 5.17
N ALA A 136 18.28 11.83 6.46
CA ALA A 136 17.35 12.85 6.95
C ALA A 136 17.71 14.24 6.41
N ARG A 137 16.67 15.02 6.09
CA ARG A 137 16.79 16.37 5.56
C ARG A 137 15.96 17.32 6.41
N ASP A 138 16.42 18.56 6.53
CA ASP A 138 15.76 19.62 7.29
C ASP A 138 15.13 20.66 6.34
N GLY A 139 13.99 21.22 6.75
CA GLY A 139 13.30 22.28 6.01
C GLY A 139 11.79 22.12 6.02
N GLU A 140 11.07 23.13 5.53
CA GLU A 140 9.59 23.16 5.54
C GLU A 140 8.96 21.96 4.81
N PHE A 141 9.59 21.49 3.73
CA PHE A 141 9.12 20.31 2.99
C PHE A 141 9.28 19.01 3.78
N TRP A 142 10.34 18.90 4.59
CA TRP A 142 10.70 17.69 5.35
C TRP A 142 10.00 17.68 6.70
N ASN A 143 8.68 17.48 6.66
CA ASN A 143 7.76 17.63 7.78
C ASN A 143 7.51 16.34 8.58
N ALA A 144 8.19 15.24 8.26
CA ALA A 144 8.05 13.93 8.87
C ALA A 144 9.41 13.39 9.34
N PRO A 145 9.47 12.54 10.39
CA PRO A 145 10.73 11.97 10.86
C PRO A 145 11.45 11.11 9.82
N PHE A 146 10.71 10.62 8.82
CA PHE A 146 11.22 9.85 7.70
C PHE A 146 11.38 10.66 6.40
N GLY A 147 11.08 11.97 6.41
CA GLY A 147 11.15 12.82 5.22
C GLY A 147 9.96 13.77 5.10
N ALA A 148 9.20 13.65 4.02
CA ALA A 148 8.03 14.46 3.74
C ALA A 148 6.77 13.60 3.63
N ALA A 149 5.66 14.09 4.14
CA ALA A 149 4.35 13.45 4.03
C ALA A 149 3.26 14.49 3.77
N ARG A 150 2.30 14.17 2.90
CA ARG A 150 1.11 14.99 2.64
C ARG A 150 -0.12 14.10 2.48
N PRO A 151 -1.24 14.39 3.18
CA PRO A 151 -2.51 13.70 2.95
C PRO A 151 -2.90 13.72 1.48
N LEU A 152 -3.35 12.60 0.92
CA LEU A 152 -3.74 12.52 -0.50
C LEU A 152 -4.93 13.42 -0.83
N SER A 153 -5.74 13.76 0.17
CA SER A 153 -6.83 14.74 0.07
C SER A 153 -6.33 16.16 -0.22
N GLN A 154 -5.05 16.46 0.06
CA GLN A 154 -4.40 17.75 -0.13
C GLN A 154 -3.40 17.75 -1.30
N VAL A 155 -3.23 16.63 -1.99
CA VAL A 155 -2.31 16.50 -3.12
C VAL A 155 -3.10 16.32 -4.41
N GLU A 156 -3.22 17.39 -5.19
CA GLU A 156 -3.82 17.34 -6.52
C GLU A 156 -2.84 16.72 -7.54
N ASP A 157 -1.58 17.15 -7.52
CA ASP A 157 -0.49 16.67 -8.38
C ASP A 157 0.51 15.81 -7.60
N LEU A 158 0.29 14.50 -7.60
CA LEU A 158 1.17 13.53 -6.92
C LEU A 158 2.55 13.44 -7.57
N ARG A 159 2.61 13.51 -8.90
CA ARG A 159 3.88 13.47 -9.62
C ARG A 159 4.71 14.71 -9.28
N GLY A 160 4.10 15.89 -9.29
CA GLY A 160 4.75 17.14 -8.90
C GLY A 160 5.30 17.10 -7.48
N PHE A 161 4.57 16.49 -6.53
CA PHE A 161 5.07 16.27 -5.17
C PHE A 161 6.34 15.40 -5.14
N PHE A 162 6.37 14.30 -5.90
CA PHE A 162 7.57 13.44 -6.00
C PHE A 162 8.74 14.16 -6.69
N GLU A 163 8.48 14.95 -7.74
CA GLU A 163 9.49 15.74 -8.43
C GLU A 163 10.10 16.84 -7.53
N GLU A 164 9.27 17.51 -6.73
CA GLU A 164 9.72 18.47 -5.72
C GLU A 164 10.66 17.80 -4.71
N GLY A 165 10.24 16.66 -4.15
CA GLY A 165 11.03 15.90 -3.20
C GLY A 165 12.36 15.40 -3.78
N ARG A 166 12.38 14.91 -5.02
CA ARG A 166 13.61 14.53 -5.73
C ARG A 166 14.58 15.70 -5.87
N ARG A 167 14.08 16.86 -6.28
CA ARG A 167 14.91 18.07 -6.45
C ARG A 167 15.51 18.52 -5.11
N LEU A 168 14.72 18.49 -4.04
CA LEU A 168 15.18 18.90 -2.71
C LEU A 168 16.13 17.89 -2.06
N ALA A 169 15.99 16.59 -2.37
CA ALA A 169 16.91 15.56 -1.88
C ALA A 169 18.27 15.59 -2.60
N ALA A 170 18.34 16.12 -3.83
CA ALA A 170 19.59 16.23 -4.57
C ALA A 170 20.44 17.46 -4.20
N GLY A 171 19.83 18.49 -3.59
CA GLY A 171 20.51 19.70 -3.10
C GLY A 171 21.11 19.52 -1.72
#